data_AF-A0A6P7GJU7-F1
#
_entry.id   AF-A0A6P7GJU7-F1
#
_cell.length_a   1.000
_cell.length_b   1.000
_cell.length_c   1.000
_cell.angle_alpha   90.00
_cell.angle_beta   90.00
_cell.angle_gamma   90.00
#
_symmetry.space_group_name_H-M   'P 1'
#
loop_
_entity.id
_entity.type
_entity.pdbx_description
1 polymer ?
#
loop_
_entity_poly.entity_id
_entity_poly.type
_entity_poly.pdbx_seq_one_letter_code
_entity_poly.pdbx_strand_id
1 'polypeptide(L)'
;MNSGTEFFNYKSTFSIVLFALVDGNYNFMFGDVGCQGRISDAGVFRGSKLHSMLTSKTLGIPVPEELPGRSMQVPYFFVGDSAFALDENLMKPYHGDFAKGTPERIFNYRLSRARRIVENAFGISSSVFRVLRKPMLLGPEKAELIVMTVLLLHNYLRTHSPNVYTPIGTFDQEVDGVLTEGSWRREEADNVTSMVSLTDVPRRSTNY
;
A
#
# COMPACT_ATOMS: atom_id res chain seq x y z
N MET A 1 -17.03 -24.71 -14.50
CA MET A 1 -16.32 -23.43 -14.67
C MET A 1 -17.16 -22.57 -15.60
N ASN A 2 -17.96 -21.64 -15.09
CA ASN A 2 -18.67 -20.62 -15.86
C ASN A 2 -18.85 -19.40 -14.93
N SER A 3 -17.77 -18.64 -14.72
CA SER A 3 -17.84 -17.29 -14.14
C SER A 3 -17.81 -16.35 -15.34
N GLY A 4 -19.01 -15.95 -15.79
CA GLY A 4 -19.16 -15.07 -16.93
C GLY A 4 -18.56 -13.71 -16.63
N THR A 5 -17.50 -13.32 -17.34
CA THR A 5 -17.01 -11.93 -17.51
C THR A 5 -16.68 -11.08 -16.26
N GLU A 6 -16.96 -11.52 -15.04
CA GLU A 6 -16.93 -10.67 -13.83
C GLU A 6 -15.53 -10.21 -13.43
N PHE A 7 -14.47 -10.94 -13.78
CA PHE A 7 -13.10 -10.48 -13.52
C PHE A 7 -12.32 -10.08 -14.79
N PHE A 8 -12.98 -9.98 -15.95
CA PHE A 8 -12.30 -9.77 -17.24
C PHE A 8 -11.85 -8.30 -17.38
N ASN A 9 -10.58 -7.95 -17.16
CA ASN A 9 -10.13 -6.56 -17.37
C ASN A 9 -10.09 -6.15 -18.86
N TYR A 10 -9.79 -4.88 -19.16
CA TYR A 10 -9.69 -4.34 -20.53
C TYR A 10 -8.62 -5.03 -21.41
N LYS A 11 -7.72 -5.81 -20.79
CA LYS A 11 -6.65 -6.60 -21.44
C LYS A 11 -6.96 -8.11 -21.47
N SER A 12 -8.21 -8.52 -21.27
CA SER A 12 -8.65 -9.93 -21.30
C SER A 12 -7.96 -10.85 -20.28
N THR A 13 -7.65 -10.33 -19.09
CA THR A 13 -7.10 -11.12 -17.98
C THR A 13 -7.99 -11.01 -16.74
N PHE A 14 -8.06 -12.08 -15.94
CA PHE A 14 -8.79 -12.07 -14.67
C PHE A 14 -7.96 -11.33 -13.61
N SER A 15 -8.44 -10.18 -13.12
CA SER A 15 -7.74 -9.40 -12.09
C SER A 15 -8.65 -9.08 -10.91
N ILE A 16 -8.17 -9.38 -9.70
CA ILE A 16 -8.74 -8.93 -8.44
C ILE A 16 -8.02 -7.65 -8.00
N VAL A 17 -8.77 -6.65 -7.55
CA VAL A 17 -8.21 -5.41 -7.00
C VAL A 17 -8.03 -5.57 -5.49
N LEU A 18 -6.88 -5.14 -4.99
CA LEU A 18 -6.65 -4.87 -3.57
C LEU A 18 -6.77 -3.35 -3.36
N PHE A 19 -7.74 -2.94 -2.53
CA PHE A 19 -7.83 -1.59 -1.99
C PHE A 19 -7.33 -1.61 -0.55
N ALA A 20 -6.32 -0.79 -0.23
CA ALA A 20 -5.71 -0.79 1.08
C ALA A 20 -5.44 0.62 1.61
N LEU A 21 -5.46 0.74 2.95
CA LEU A 21 -5.04 1.92 3.68
C LEU A 21 -3.73 1.61 4.40
N VAL A 22 -2.75 2.51 4.33
CA VAL A 22 -1.44 2.37 4.96
C VAL A 22 -1.19 3.56 5.90
N ASP A 23 -0.68 3.30 7.09
CA ASP A 23 -0.31 4.33 8.06
C ASP A 23 1.08 4.94 7.79
N GLY A 24 1.44 5.99 8.54
CA GLY A 24 2.75 6.63 8.44
C GLY A 24 3.95 5.74 8.84
N ASN A 25 3.69 4.60 9.48
CA ASN A 25 4.68 3.58 9.83
C ASN A 25 4.72 2.45 8.79
N TYR A 26 4.11 2.64 7.63
CA TYR A 26 4.04 1.71 6.50
C TYR A 26 3.29 0.41 6.82
N ASN A 27 2.42 0.38 7.83
CA ASN A 27 1.58 -0.78 8.13
C ASN A 27 0.23 -0.67 7.41
N PHE A 28 -0.29 -1.80 6.95
CA PHE A 28 -1.63 -1.87 6.38
C PHE A 28 -2.68 -1.80 7.51
N MET A 29 -3.51 -0.77 7.51
CA MET A 29 -4.60 -0.57 8.47
C MET A 29 -5.93 -1.19 7.99
N PHE A 30 -6.11 -1.24 6.68
CA PHE A 30 -7.30 -1.77 6.03
C PHE A 30 -6.89 -2.43 4.72
N GLY A 31 -7.57 -3.53 4.36
CA GLY A 31 -7.43 -4.22 3.10
C GLY A 31 -8.77 -4.80 2.69
N ASP A 32 -9.16 -4.57 1.45
CA ASP A 32 -10.36 -5.09 0.80
C ASP A 32 -9.96 -5.65 -0.56
N VAL A 33 -10.19 -6.95 -0.75
CA VAL A 33 -9.74 -7.68 -1.95
C VAL A 33 -10.96 -8.27 -2.64
N GLY A 34 -11.01 -8.14 -3.97
CA GLY A 34 -12.04 -8.82 -4.76
C GLY A 34 -12.96 -7.88 -5.53
N CYS A 35 -12.72 -6.57 -5.48
CA CYS A 35 -13.35 -5.65 -6.43
C CYS A 35 -12.94 -6.01 -7.87
N GLN A 36 -13.93 -6.03 -8.76
CA GLN A 36 -13.72 -6.34 -10.18
C GLN A 36 -12.74 -5.32 -10.78
N GLY A 37 -11.72 -5.78 -11.51
CA GLY A 37 -10.67 -4.92 -12.09
C GLY A 37 -11.12 -3.90 -13.16
N ARG A 38 -12.42 -3.75 -13.41
CA ARG A 38 -13.00 -2.73 -14.30
C ARG A 38 -13.48 -1.49 -13.55
N ILE A 39 -13.55 -1.52 -12.22
CA ILE A 39 -14.04 -0.40 -11.42
C ILE A 39 -12.89 0.60 -11.23
N SER A 40 -13.17 1.90 -11.39
CA SER A 40 -12.19 2.95 -11.11
C SER A 40 -11.83 3.00 -9.62
N ASP A 41 -10.67 3.53 -9.27
CA ASP A 41 -10.24 3.64 -7.87
C ASP A 41 -11.27 4.40 -7.01
N ALA A 42 -11.88 5.45 -7.56
CA ALA A 42 -12.98 6.17 -6.93
C ALA A 42 -14.23 5.31 -6.73
N GLY A 43 -14.55 4.43 -7.69
CA GLY A 43 -15.66 3.49 -7.57
C GLY A 43 -15.41 2.42 -6.52
N VAL A 44 -14.17 1.88 -6.48
CA VAL A 44 -13.74 0.91 -5.47
C VAL A 44 -13.83 1.52 -4.08
N PHE A 45 -13.33 2.74 -3.88
CA PHE A 45 -13.45 3.43 -2.61
C PHE A 45 -14.90 3.67 -2.21
N ARG A 46 -15.75 4.21 -3.09
CA ARG A 46 -17.17 4.45 -2.77
C ARG A 46 -17.94 3.18 -2.39
N GLY A 47 -17.57 2.03 -2.97
CA GLY A 47 -18.14 0.73 -2.64
C GLY A 47 -17.55 0.07 -1.39
N SER A 48 -16.43 0.58 -0.88
CA SER A 48 -15.71 -0.04 0.24
C SER A 48 -16.40 0.17 1.59
N LYS A 49 -16.16 -0.77 2.51
CA LYS A 49 -16.56 -0.62 3.92
C LYS A 49 -15.94 0.62 4.57
N LEU A 50 -14.72 0.98 4.17
CA LEU A 50 -14.03 2.17 4.66
C LEU A 50 -14.82 3.45 4.37
N HIS A 51 -15.29 3.62 3.12
CA HIS A 51 -16.11 4.78 2.75
C HIS A 51 -17.45 4.81 3.50
N SER A 52 -18.12 3.65 3.64
CA SER A 52 -19.35 3.56 4.44
C SER A 52 -19.14 4.01 5.89
N MET A 53 -18.04 3.59 6.53
CA MET A 53 -17.69 3.99 7.89
C MET A 53 -17.30 5.47 8.00
N LEU A 54 -16.67 6.02 6.96
CA LEU A 54 -16.37 7.45 6.84
C LEU A 54 -17.66 8.28 6.78
N THR A 55 -18.55 7.98 5.83
CA THR A 55 -19.80 8.73 5.64
C THR A 55 -20.73 8.64 6.85
N SER A 56 -20.77 7.47 7.52
CA SER A 56 -21.56 7.27 8.74
C SER A 56 -20.90 7.79 10.02
N LYS A 57 -19.68 8.36 9.94
CA LYS A 57 -18.89 8.83 11.10
C LYS A 57 -18.65 7.76 12.16
N THR A 58 -18.57 6.49 11.75
CA THR A 58 -18.35 5.34 12.64
C THR A 58 -16.90 4.84 12.66
N LEU A 59 -16.02 5.43 11.81
CA LEU A 59 -14.60 5.07 11.76
C LEU A 59 -13.82 5.50 13.02
N GLY A 60 -14.35 6.42 13.81
CA GLY A 60 -13.69 6.91 15.03
C GLY A 60 -12.49 7.82 14.74
N ILE A 61 -12.57 8.66 13.70
CA ILE A 61 -11.55 9.66 13.41
C ILE A 61 -11.42 10.61 14.62
N PRO A 62 -10.20 10.87 15.13
CA PRO A 62 -9.99 11.79 16.23
C PRO A 62 -10.48 13.21 15.91
N VAL A 63 -10.79 13.97 16.96
CA VAL A 63 -11.10 15.40 16.80
C VAL A 63 -9.87 16.16 16.27
N PRO A 64 -10.06 17.29 15.57
CA PRO A 64 -8.93 18.12 15.12
C PRO A 64 -8.00 18.53 16.26
N GLU A 65 -6.69 18.49 16.00
CA GLU A 65 -5.64 18.81 16.98
C GLU A 65 -4.69 19.89 16.45
N GLU A 66 -4.05 20.62 17.36
CA GLU A 66 -3.02 21.59 17.01
C GLU A 66 -1.72 20.89 16.61
N LEU A 67 -1.13 21.31 15.49
CA LEU A 67 0.19 20.82 15.08
C LEU A 67 1.31 21.47 15.91
N PRO A 68 2.46 20.81 16.12
CA PRO A 68 3.58 21.39 16.86
C PRO A 68 3.97 22.78 16.32
N GLY A 69 3.91 23.79 17.20
CA GLY A 69 4.25 25.18 16.87
C GLY A 69 3.15 25.95 16.11
N ARG A 70 1.91 25.47 16.09
CA ARG A 70 0.75 26.15 15.49
C ARG A 70 -0.44 26.14 16.45
N SER A 71 -1.27 27.18 16.37
CA SER A 71 -2.52 27.30 17.16
C SER A 71 -3.78 26.95 16.37
N MET A 72 -3.64 26.66 15.07
CA MET A 72 -4.76 26.25 14.24
C MET A 72 -4.96 24.74 14.39
N GLN A 73 -6.17 24.34 14.79
CA GLN A 73 -6.56 22.93 14.78
C GLN A 73 -6.63 22.40 13.35
N VAL A 74 -6.06 21.23 13.13
CA VAL A 74 -6.01 20.56 11.83
C VAL A 74 -6.75 19.23 11.94
N PRO A 75 -7.74 18.95 11.07
CA PRO A 75 -8.44 17.67 11.07
C PRO A 75 -7.52 16.55 10.58
N TYR A 76 -7.84 15.32 10.98
CA TYR A 76 -7.24 14.13 10.41
C TYR A 76 -7.89 13.82 9.05
N PHE A 77 -7.08 13.49 8.06
CA PHE A 77 -7.53 13.14 6.72
C PHE A 77 -6.69 12.01 6.13
N PHE A 78 -7.34 11.22 5.29
CA PHE A 78 -6.69 10.29 4.39
C PHE A 78 -6.09 11.03 3.20
N VAL A 79 -5.05 10.46 2.61
CA VAL A 79 -4.43 10.99 1.40
C VAL A 79 -4.77 10.07 0.23
N GLY A 80 -5.48 10.61 -0.75
CA GLY A 80 -5.80 9.95 -2.02
C GLY A 80 -4.97 10.52 -3.17
N ASP A 81 -4.98 9.79 -4.30
CA ASP A 81 -4.54 10.31 -5.58
C ASP A 81 -5.58 11.26 -6.23
N SER A 82 -5.31 11.68 -7.47
CA SER A 82 -6.19 12.56 -8.22
C SER A 82 -7.53 11.95 -8.65
N ALA A 83 -7.68 10.63 -8.62
CA ALA A 83 -8.93 9.95 -9.00
C ALA A 83 -10.01 10.09 -7.91
N PHE A 84 -9.62 10.21 -6.65
CA PHE A 84 -10.57 10.40 -5.55
C PHE A 84 -11.20 11.79 -5.56
N ALA A 85 -12.41 11.90 -4.99
CA ALA A 85 -13.04 13.19 -4.73
C ALA A 85 -12.47 13.81 -3.46
N LEU A 86 -12.40 15.15 -3.40
CA LEU A 86 -12.08 15.85 -2.15
C LEU A 86 -13.25 15.69 -1.16
N ASP A 87 -12.94 15.44 0.11
CA ASP A 87 -13.93 15.27 1.18
C ASP A 87 -13.38 15.82 2.52
N GLU A 88 -14.21 15.92 3.55
CA GLU A 88 -13.87 16.37 4.90
C GLU A 88 -12.65 15.61 5.47
N ASN A 89 -12.58 14.30 5.21
CA ASN A 89 -11.49 13.43 5.68
C ASN A 89 -10.69 12.79 4.53
N LEU A 90 -10.76 13.33 3.30
CA LEU A 90 -9.99 12.82 2.16
C LEU A 90 -9.38 13.96 1.36
N MET A 91 -8.04 14.02 1.40
CA MET A 91 -7.24 15.02 0.74
C MET A 91 -6.68 14.49 -0.58
N LYS A 92 -6.74 15.31 -1.63
CA LYS A 92 -6.23 14.99 -2.98
C LYS A 92 -5.33 16.11 -3.51
N PRO A 93 -4.47 15.86 -4.52
CA PRO A 93 -3.65 16.92 -5.09
C PRO A 93 -4.51 17.94 -5.85
N TYR A 94 -4.04 19.19 -5.90
CA TYR A 94 -4.55 20.20 -6.83
C TYR A 94 -4.33 19.73 -8.28
N HIS A 95 -5.30 19.97 -9.15
CA HIS A 95 -5.20 19.67 -10.58
C HIS A 95 -4.43 20.75 -11.32
N GLY A 96 -3.66 20.35 -12.33
CA GLY A 96 -2.92 21.24 -13.22
C GLY A 96 -1.45 21.39 -12.85
N ASP A 97 -0.74 22.09 -13.74
CA ASP A 97 0.70 22.33 -13.61
C ASP A 97 0.96 23.70 -12.99
N PHE A 98 1.60 23.70 -11.83
CA PHE A 98 1.90 24.90 -11.08
C PHE A 98 3.38 25.30 -11.17
N ALA A 99 3.65 26.60 -11.25
CA ALA A 99 5.01 27.13 -11.27
C ALA A 99 5.77 26.78 -9.97
N LYS A 100 7.10 26.73 -10.03
CA LYS A 100 7.92 26.44 -8.84
C LYS A 100 7.71 27.54 -7.79
N GLY A 101 7.43 27.14 -6.55
CA GLY A 101 7.25 28.03 -5.42
C GLY A 101 5.81 28.43 -5.12
N THR A 102 4.82 28.06 -5.95
CA THR A 102 3.42 28.33 -5.59
C THR A 102 2.98 27.42 -4.43
N PRO A 103 2.02 27.88 -3.60
CA PRO A 103 1.46 27.07 -2.51
C PRO A 103 0.92 25.72 -2.99
N GLU A 104 0.26 25.67 -4.15
CA GLU A 104 -0.31 24.45 -4.73
C GLU A 104 0.78 23.44 -5.10
N ARG A 105 1.88 23.90 -5.69
CA ARG A 105 3.02 23.03 -6.00
C ARG A 105 3.68 22.49 -4.74
N ILE A 106 3.86 23.35 -3.74
CA ILE A 106 4.44 22.96 -2.45
C ILE A 106 3.53 21.91 -1.80
N PHE A 107 2.22 22.15 -1.77
CA PHE A 107 1.24 21.21 -1.25
C PHE A 107 1.27 19.87 -2.00
N ASN A 108 1.17 19.88 -3.34
CA ASN A 108 1.19 18.66 -4.16
C ASN A 108 2.47 17.85 -3.94
N TYR A 109 3.61 18.52 -3.79
CA TYR A 109 4.87 17.88 -3.46
C TYR A 109 4.83 17.21 -2.07
N ARG A 110 4.31 17.90 -1.03
CA ARG A 110 4.15 17.32 0.31
C ARG A 110 3.18 16.14 0.32
N LEU A 111 2.08 16.25 -0.42
CA LEU A 111 1.10 15.17 -0.57
C LEU A 111 1.71 13.96 -1.30
N SER A 112 2.52 14.20 -2.34
CA SER A 112 3.28 13.15 -3.03
C SER A 112 4.23 12.42 -2.09
N ARG A 113 4.92 13.16 -1.20
CA ARG A 113 5.77 12.56 -0.17
C ARG A 113 4.99 11.67 0.79
N ALA A 114 3.78 12.06 1.19
CA ALA A 114 2.93 11.20 2.01
C ALA A 114 2.52 9.93 1.26
N ARG A 115 2.17 10.04 -0.03
CA ARG A 115 1.77 8.88 -0.86
C ARG A 115 2.90 7.87 -1.09
N ARG A 116 4.17 8.30 -1.09
CA ARG A 116 5.31 7.38 -1.17
C ARG A 116 5.33 6.33 -0.06
N ILE A 117 4.71 6.59 1.09
CA ILE A 117 4.56 5.59 2.16
C ILE A 117 3.79 4.36 1.67
N VAL A 118 2.68 4.58 0.96
CA VAL A 118 1.88 3.51 0.36
C VAL A 118 2.71 2.76 -0.67
N GLU A 119 3.39 3.46 -1.58
CA GLU A 119 4.25 2.83 -2.59
C GLU A 119 5.32 1.92 -1.97
N ASN A 120 5.97 2.37 -0.89
CA ASN A 120 6.96 1.58 -0.17
C ASN A 120 6.33 0.33 0.47
N ALA A 121 5.18 0.45 1.13
CA ALA A 121 4.52 -0.69 1.77
C ALA A 121 4.13 -1.78 0.75
N PHE A 122 3.56 -1.37 -0.38
CA PHE A 122 3.23 -2.28 -1.48
C PHE A 122 4.48 -2.86 -2.15
N GLY A 123 5.50 -2.03 -2.42
CA GLY A 123 6.76 -2.43 -3.02
C GLY A 123 7.50 -3.50 -2.20
N ILE A 124 7.63 -3.28 -0.90
CA ILE A 124 8.26 -4.24 0.03
C ILE A 124 7.43 -5.54 0.12
N SER A 125 6.11 -5.42 0.20
CA SER A 125 5.23 -6.59 0.21
C SER A 125 5.39 -7.42 -1.05
N SER A 126 5.43 -6.78 -2.22
CA SER A 126 5.67 -7.43 -3.51
C SER A 126 7.07 -8.05 -3.61
N SER A 127 8.10 -7.36 -3.10
CA SER A 127 9.49 -7.83 -3.18
C SER A 127 9.76 -9.06 -2.32
N VAL A 128 9.26 -9.06 -1.09
CA VAL A 128 9.41 -10.19 -0.18
C VAL A 128 8.45 -11.32 -0.53
N PHE A 129 7.16 -11.00 -0.71
CA PHE A 129 6.13 -12.00 -1.02
C PHE A 129 5.91 -12.11 -2.52
N ARG A 130 6.87 -12.73 -3.21
CA ARG A 130 6.92 -12.86 -4.68
C ARG A 130 5.72 -13.54 -5.32
N VAL A 131 4.85 -14.18 -4.53
CA VAL A 131 3.53 -14.65 -4.98
C VAL A 131 2.70 -13.51 -5.58
N LEU A 132 2.90 -12.27 -5.13
CA LEU A 132 2.24 -11.07 -5.67
C LEU A 132 2.81 -10.60 -7.02
N ARG A 133 4.01 -11.03 -7.40
CA ARG A 133 4.70 -10.58 -8.63
C ARG A 133 4.29 -11.36 -9.88
N LYS A 134 3.61 -12.49 -9.72
CA LYS A 134 3.18 -13.36 -10.82
C LYS A 134 1.68 -13.56 -10.77
N PRO A 135 1.04 -13.81 -11.93
CA PRO A 135 -0.37 -14.22 -11.96
C PRO A 135 -0.59 -15.43 -11.05
N MET A 136 -1.58 -15.33 -10.15
CA MET A 136 -1.97 -16.44 -9.30
C MET A 136 -2.91 -17.35 -10.08
N LEU A 137 -2.47 -18.59 -10.36
CA LEU A 137 -3.28 -19.62 -11.01
C LEU A 137 -4.22 -20.29 -9.99
N LEU A 138 -4.96 -19.48 -9.24
CA LEU A 138 -5.85 -19.88 -8.16
C LEU A 138 -7.23 -19.23 -8.34
N GLY A 139 -8.25 -19.83 -7.74
CA GLY A 139 -9.57 -19.20 -7.68
C GLY A 139 -9.54 -17.89 -6.87
N PRO A 140 -10.43 -16.92 -7.15
CA PRO A 140 -10.44 -15.61 -6.50
C PRO A 140 -10.41 -15.67 -4.97
N GLU A 141 -11.19 -16.58 -4.37
CA GLU A 141 -11.25 -16.78 -2.90
C GLU A 141 -9.88 -17.12 -2.29
N LYS A 142 -9.10 -17.98 -2.98
CA LYS A 142 -7.76 -18.37 -2.51
C LYS A 142 -6.76 -17.24 -2.74
N ALA A 143 -6.88 -16.52 -3.85
CA ALA A 143 -6.03 -15.39 -4.14
C ALA A 143 -6.26 -14.25 -3.12
N GLU A 144 -7.51 -13.97 -2.78
CA GLU A 144 -7.88 -13.05 -1.69
C GLU A 144 -7.27 -13.46 -0.36
N LEU A 145 -7.41 -14.74 0.03
CA LEU A 145 -6.82 -15.24 1.27
C LEU A 145 -5.31 -15.05 1.31
N ILE A 146 -4.61 -15.32 0.20
CA ILE A 146 -3.16 -15.11 0.08
C ILE A 146 -2.81 -13.63 0.23
N VAL A 147 -3.51 -12.74 -0.47
CA VAL A 147 -3.25 -11.30 -0.41
C VAL A 147 -3.46 -10.78 1.01
N MET A 148 -4.59 -11.11 1.65
CA MET A 148 -4.85 -10.70 3.04
C MET A 148 -3.82 -11.27 4.01
N THR A 149 -3.39 -12.51 3.82
CA THR A 149 -2.32 -13.12 4.62
C THR A 149 -1.00 -12.37 4.45
N VAL A 150 -0.66 -11.94 3.23
CA VAL A 150 0.54 -11.13 2.98
C VAL A 150 0.50 -9.81 3.73
N LEU A 151 -0.64 -9.09 3.72
CA LEU A 151 -0.77 -7.83 4.46
C LEU A 151 -0.56 -8.03 5.97
N LEU A 152 -1.14 -9.10 6.53
CA LEU A 152 -0.97 -9.45 7.94
C LEU A 152 0.48 -9.82 8.27
N LEU A 153 1.12 -10.65 7.44
CA LEU A 153 2.51 -11.03 7.63
C LEU A 153 3.46 -9.84 7.49
N HIS A 154 3.20 -8.92 6.56
CA HIS A 154 3.95 -7.66 6.43
C HIS A 154 3.94 -6.91 7.77
N ASN A 155 2.76 -6.63 8.32
CA ASN A 155 2.62 -5.91 9.59
C ASN A 155 3.28 -6.66 10.74
N TYR A 156 3.10 -7.99 10.80
CA TYR A 156 3.71 -8.82 11.84
C TYR A 156 5.24 -8.74 11.80
N LEU A 157 5.84 -8.92 10.62
CA LEU A 157 7.30 -8.88 10.43
C LEU A 157 7.88 -7.48 10.68
N ARG A 158 7.16 -6.42 10.29
CA ARG A 158 7.52 -5.03 10.62
C ARG A 158 7.56 -4.78 12.12
N THR A 159 6.66 -5.40 12.86
CA THR A 159 6.56 -5.20 14.30
C THR A 159 7.57 -6.05 15.07
N HIS A 160 7.75 -7.31 14.68
CA HIS A 160 8.52 -8.28 15.48
C HIS A 160 9.96 -8.48 14.99
N SER A 161 10.24 -8.20 13.71
CA SER A 161 11.55 -8.43 13.11
C SER A 161 11.98 -7.28 12.17
N PRO A 162 11.84 -6.00 12.56
CA PRO A 162 12.06 -4.85 11.65
C PRO A 162 13.47 -4.83 11.05
N ASN A 163 14.49 -5.18 11.82
CA ASN A 163 15.89 -5.16 11.36
C ASN A 163 16.19 -6.23 10.29
N VAL A 164 15.38 -7.29 10.24
CA VAL A 164 15.52 -8.37 9.24
C VAL A 164 14.60 -8.13 8.06
N TYR A 165 13.35 -7.71 8.33
CA TYR A 165 12.33 -7.54 7.30
C TYR A 165 12.49 -6.23 6.52
N THR A 166 12.84 -5.14 7.20
CA THR A 166 13.05 -3.82 6.60
C THR A 166 14.31 -3.17 7.19
N PRO A 167 15.50 -3.70 6.86
CA PRO A 167 16.77 -3.11 7.28
C PRO A 167 16.95 -1.66 6.81
N ILE A 168 17.96 -0.99 7.33
CA ILE A 168 18.29 0.39 6.93
C ILE A 168 18.52 0.45 5.41
N GLY A 169 17.89 1.44 4.77
CA GLY A 169 17.92 1.62 3.33
C GLY A 169 16.85 0.84 2.56
N THR A 170 15.96 0.10 3.24
CA THR A 170 14.81 -0.52 2.57
C THR A 170 13.86 0.52 2.00
N PHE A 171 13.46 1.52 2.78
CA PHE A 171 12.52 2.55 2.34
C PHE A 171 13.17 3.64 1.50
N ASP A 172 12.38 4.29 0.66
CA ASP A 172 12.78 5.56 0.04
C ASP A 172 13.05 6.60 1.12
N GLN A 173 14.17 7.31 0.98
CA GLN A 173 14.56 8.39 1.88
C GLN A 173 14.64 9.70 1.12
N GLU A 174 14.34 10.80 1.79
CA GLU A 174 14.47 12.12 1.19
C GLU A 174 15.10 13.09 2.18
N VAL A 175 16.28 13.60 1.80
CA VAL A 175 17.09 14.54 2.59
C VAL A 175 17.28 15.77 1.74
N ASP A 176 16.90 16.94 2.26
CA ASP A 176 17.03 18.25 1.59
C ASP A 176 16.43 18.31 0.17
N GLY A 177 15.35 17.56 -0.06
CA GLY A 177 14.67 17.49 -1.36
C GLY A 177 15.30 16.54 -2.36
N VAL A 178 16.36 15.82 -1.97
CA VAL A 178 16.99 14.77 -2.79
C VAL A 178 16.43 13.42 -2.39
N LEU A 179 15.78 12.77 -3.35
CA LEU A 179 15.22 11.43 -3.20
C LEU A 179 16.30 10.36 -3.40
N THR A 180 16.51 9.52 -2.40
CA THR A 180 17.25 8.26 -2.49
C THR A 180 16.27 7.10 -2.49
N GLU A 181 16.28 6.31 -3.56
CA GLU A 181 15.41 5.15 -3.72
C GLU A 181 15.74 4.03 -2.74
N GLY A 182 14.69 3.39 -2.22
CA GLY A 182 14.79 2.26 -1.31
C GLY A 182 15.30 0.98 -1.99
N SER A 183 15.90 0.09 -1.22
CA SER A 183 16.48 -1.15 -1.75
C SER A 183 15.46 -2.08 -2.42
N TRP A 184 14.18 -2.03 -2.01
CA TRP A 184 13.12 -2.86 -2.61
C TRP A 184 12.89 -2.53 -4.09
N ARG A 185 13.19 -1.30 -4.54
CA ARG A 185 13.08 -0.89 -5.95
C ARG A 185 14.12 -1.58 -6.85
N ARG A 186 15.28 -1.94 -6.30
CA ARG A 186 16.36 -2.62 -7.04
C ARG A 186 16.04 -4.09 -7.31
N GLU A 187 15.34 -4.76 -6.40
CA GLU A 187 14.90 -6.15 -6.59
C GLU A 187 13.78 -6.31 -7.63
N GLU A 188 13.17 -5.22 -8.10
CA GLU A 188 12.26 -5.26 -9.26
C GLU A 188 13.03 -5.28 -10.60
N ALA A 189 14.27 -4.74 -10.63
CA ALA A 189 15.10 -4.70 -11.83
C ALA A 189 15.87 -6.00 -12.06
N ASP A 190 16.33 -6.65 -10.99
CA ASP A 190 17.08 -7.90 -11.06
C ASP A 190 16.23 -9.07 -10.55
N ASN A 191 16.10 -10.14 -11.33
CA ASN A 191 15.50 -11.44 -10.95
C ASN A 191 16.31 -12.17 -9.84
N VAL A 192 16.83 -11.47 -8.83
CA VAL A 192 17.65 -12.04 -7.76
C VAL A 192 16.77 -12.76 -6.76
N THR A 193 17.17 -13.95 -6.36
CA THR A 193 16.65 -14.71 -5.21
C THR A 193 17.05 -14.07 -3.87
N SER A 194 16.09 -13.83 -2.98
CA SER A 194 16.36 -13.43 -1.59
C SER A 194 15.28 -13.99 -0.65
N MET A 195 15.45 -15.26 -0.30
CA MET A 195 15.60 -15.58 1.12
C MET A 195 17.07 -15.96 1.27
N VAL A 196 17.69 -15.57 2.39
CA VAL A 196 19.00 -16.03 2.84
C VAL A 196 19.22 -17.49 2.39
N SER A 197 20.40 -17.81 1.84
CA SER A 197 20.78 -19.19 1.56
C SER A 197 20.48 -20.01 2.81
N LEU A 198 19.45 -20.87 2.74
CA LEU A 198 19.19 -21.81 3.81
C LEU A 198 20.46 -22.64 3.93
N THR A 199 21.15 -22.55 5.07
CA THR A 199 22.18 -23.52 5.39
C THR A 199 21.52 -24.88 5.38
N ASP A 200 21.90 -25.73 4.43
CA ASP A 200 21.51 -27.14 4.43
C ASP A 200 22.03 -27.77 5.73
N VAL A 201 21.15 -27.88 6.71
CA VAL A 201 21.42 -28.67 7.92
C VAL A 201 21.15 -30.12 7.55
N PRO A 202 22.15 -31.02 7.56
CA PRO A 202 21.93 -32.43 7.29
C PRO A 202 20.88 -32.98 8.26
N ARG A 203 19.91 -33.75 7.74
CA ARG A 203 18.95 -34.46 8.59
C ARG A 203 19.73 -35.34 9.55
N ARG A 204 19.50 -35.18 10.87
CA ARG A 204 20.03 -36.12 11.87
C ARG A 204 19.58 -37.52 11.50
N SER A 205 20.54 -38.43 11.34
CA SER A 205 20.27 -39.85 11.16
C SER A 205 19.45 -40.35 12.35
N THR A 206 18.29 -40.91 12.05
CA THR A 206 17.55 -41.73 13.02
C THR A 206 18.41 -42.97 13.29
N ASN A 207 18.99 -43.04 14.49
CA ASN A 207 19.55 -44.29 14.98
C ASN A 207 18.36 -45.22 15.23
N TYR A 208 18.29 -46.31 14.47
CA TYR A 208 17.46 -47.47 14.77
C TYR A 208 18.00 -48.20 16.00
#